data_AF-A0A1S1Y598-F1
#
_entry.id   AF-A0A1S1Y598-F1
#
_cell.length_a   1.000
_cell.length_b   1.000
_cell.length_c   1.000
_cell.angle_alpha   90.00
_cell.angle_beta   90.00
_cell.angle_gamma   90.00
#
_symmetry.space_group_name_H-M   'P 1'
#
loop_
_entity.id
_entity.type
_entity.pdbx_description
1 polymer ?
#
loop_
_entity_poly.entity_id
_entity_poly.type
_entity_poly.pdbx_seq_one_letter_code
_entity_poly.pdbx_strand_id
1 'polypeptide(L)'
;MQQILAIALGGSIGAVSRFLLANAIYGLLGRGFPHGTLFINVSGSFLMGFLTELMLQRFALAVEWRAAILVGFLGAYTTFSTFAIETLYLFEAGSLLKAFLNILLSTVLCLVACWVGLIWGRTLFADALYPWLGHGLRYGEMALALLLALLIATATEWLLQRGAYSAEWRAAIYVVLLGLLTVVSTLRLTLGLPEIRLEFQGLLSLFVVNAMLGVATVWLGSRLGNWLWQWKP
;
A
#
# COMPACT_ATOMS: atom_id res chain seq x y z
N MET A 1 14.74 -31.30 -5.31
CA MET A 1 15.41 -30.86 -6.57
C MET A 1 14.42 -30.23 -7.55
N GLN A 2 13.29 -30.89 -7.85
CA GLN A 2 12.29 -30.41 -8.82
C GLN A 2 11.75 -29.00 -8.50
N GLN A 3 11.44 -28.70 -7.24
CA GLN A 3 10.98 -27.36 -6.82
C GLN A 3 12.01 -26.25 -7.07
N ILE A 4 13.31 -26.52 -6.86
CA ILE A 4 14.38 -25.54 -7.11
C ILE A 4 14.49 -25.25 -8.61
N LEU A 5 14.41 -26.28 -9.45
CA LEU A 5 14.41 -26.13 -10.91
C LEU A 5 13.18 -25.34 -11.38
N ALA A 6 12.01 -25.60 -10.78
CA ALA A 6 10.78 -24.88 -11.07
C ALA A 6 10.90 -23.38 -10.69
N ILE A 7 11.46 -23.07 -9.52
CA ILE A 7 11.77 -21.69 -9.10
C ILE A 7 12.76 -21.04 -10.06
N ALA A 8 13.83 -21.75 -10.47
CA ALA A 8 14.84 -21.21 -11.38
C ALA A 8 14.26 -20.88 -12.76
N LEU A 9 13.41 -21.75 -13.30
CA LEU A 9 12.71 -21.53 -14.57
C LEU A 9 11.70 -20.38 -14.46
N GLY A 10 10.88 -20.36 -13.40
CA GLY A 10 9.97 -19.25 -13.16
C GLY A 10 10.71 -17.92 -13.01
N GLY A 11 11.80 -17.92 -12.24
CA GLY A 11 12.63 -16.75 -11.96
C GLY A 11 13.32 -16.17 -13.19
N SER A 12 13.86 -17.02 -14.08
CA SER A 12 14.46 -16.54 -15.32
C SER A 12 13.42 -15.86 -16.22
N ILE A 13 12.23 -16.45 -16.35
CA ILE A 13 11.12 -15.87 -17.11
C ILE A 13 10.65 -14.56 -16.46
N GLY A 14 10.54 -14.52 -15.13
CA GLY A 14 10.15 -13.32 -14.37
C GLY A 14 11.14 -12.17 -14.58
N ALA A 15 12.44 -12.45 -14.48
CA ALA A 15 13.49 -11.46 -14.67
C ALA A 15 13.53 -10.90 -16.11
N VAL A 16 13.35 -11.75 -17.13
CA VAL A 16 13.27 -11.32 -18.54
C VAL A 16 12.01 -10.48 -18.77
N SER A 17 10.86 -10.93 -18.26
CA SER A 17 9.59 -10.20 -18.37
C SER A 17 9.67 -8.83 -17.72
N ARG A 18 10.28 -8.75 -16.53
CA ARG A 18 10.58 -7.49 -15.84
C ARG A 18 11.41 -6.55 -16.71
N PHE A 19 12.51 -7.05 -17.27
CA PHE A 19 13.41 -6.26 -18.09
C PHE A 19 12.70 -5.69 -19.32
N LEU A 20 11.96 -6.54 -20.05
CA LEU A 20 11.26 -6.12 -21.28
C LEU A 20 10.16 -5.11 -20.96
N LEU A 21 9.32 -5.40 -19.96
CA LEU A 21 8.15 -4.58 -19.65
C LEU A 21 8.54 -3.25 -19.01
N ALA A 22 9.48 -3.24 -18.06
CA ALA A 22 9.97 -1.99 -17.49
C ALA A 22 10.57 -1.09 -18.57
N ASN A 23 11.37 -1.63 -19.48
CA ASN A 23 11.94 -0.86 -20.60
C ASN A 23 10.89 -0.38 -21.59
N ALA A 24 9.86 -1.18 -21.88
CA ALA A 24 8.75 -0.74 -22.74
C ALA A 24 8.02 0.46 -22.12
N ILE A 25 7.71 0.40 -20.82
CA ILE A 25 7.08 1.52 -20.09
C ILE A 25 8.02 2.74 -20.06
N TYR A 26 9.32 2.54 -19.86
CA TYR A 26 10.29 3.64 -19.96
C TYR A 26 10.37 4.26 -21.36
N GLY A 27 10.17 3.47 -22.42
CA GLY A 27 10.10 3.98 -23.79
C GLY A 27 8.87 4.86 -24.04
N LEU A 28 7.75 4.56 -23.37
CA LEU A 28 6.48 5.28 -23.54
C LEU A 28 6.39 6.55 -22.66
N LEU A 29 6.80 6.45 -21.40
CA LEU A 29 6.62 7.52 -20.40
C LEU A 29 7.92 8.28 -20.09
N GLY A 30 9.03 7.87 -20.69
CA GLY A 30 10.36 8.40 -20.42
C GLY A 30 10.95 7.95 -19.08
N ARG A 31 12.21 8.34 -18.84
CA ARG A 31 13.00 7.98 -17.65
C ARG A 31 13.06 9.07 -16.58
N GLY A 32 12.23 10.11 -16.71
CA GLY A 32 12.20 11.23 -15.76
C GLY A 32 11.59 10.88 -14.38
N PHE A 33 10.96 9.71 -14.27
CA PHE A 33 10.43 9.08 -13.05
C PHE A 33 10.40 7.55 -13.28
N PRO A 34 10.56 6.72 -12.22
CA PRO A 34 10.65 5.26 -12.33
C PRO A 34 9.31 4.56 -12.65
N HIS A 35 8.62 4.99 -13.71
CA HIS A 35 7.33 4.43 -14.12
C HIS A 35 7.41 2.93 -14.46
N GLY A 36 8.52 2.50 -15.07
CA GLY A 36 8.74 1.09 -15.41
C GLY A 36 8.75 0.22 -14.17
N THR A 37 9.53 0.60 -13.15
CA THR A 37 9.62 -0.10 -11.87
C THR A 37 8.30 -0.06 -11.10
N LEU A 38 7.63 1.09 -11.07
CA LEU A 38 6.32 1.21 -10.43
C LEU A 38 5.31 0.25 -11.06
N PHE A 39 5.25 0.19 -12.40
CA PHE A 39 4.30 -0.65 -13.12
C PHE A 39 4.50 -2.14 -12.85
N ILE A 40 5.73 -2.66 -12.96
CA ILE A 40 6.02 -4.07 -12.70
C ILE A 40 5.72 -4.46 -11.25
N ASN A 41 5.97 -3.57 -10.29
CA ASN A 41 5.74 -3.85 -8.87
C ASN A 41 4.26 -3.86 -8.53
N VAL A 42 3.49 -2.90 -9.04
CA VAL A 42 2.04 -2.81 -8.83
C VAL A 42 1.32 -3.97 -9.52
N SER A 43 1.62 -4.23 -10.79
CA SER A 43 1.02 -5.36 -11.52
C SER A 43 1.42 -6.70 -10.92
N GLY A 44 2.66 -6.86 -10.50
CA GLY A 44 3.15 -8.08 -9.86
C GLY A 44 2.51 -8.33 -8.50
N SER A 45 2.31 -7.26 -7.72
CA SER A 45 1.63 -7.32 -6.42
C SER A 45 0.16 -7.70 -6.58
N PHE A 46 -0.53 -7.13 -7.57
CA PHE A 46 -1.90 -7.56 -7.94
C PHE A 46 -1.95 -9.06 -8.29
N LEU A 47 -1.07 -9.52 -9.17
CA LEU A 47 -1.01 -10.92 -9.57
C LEU A 47 -0.67 -11.84 -8.39
N MET A 48 0.20 -11.40 -7.48
CA MET A 48 0.54 -12.16 -6.27
C MET A 48 -0.69 -12.39 -5.41
N GLY A 49 -1.47 -11.33 -5.13
CA GLY A 49 -2.71 -11.45 -4.37
C GLY A 49 -3.73 -12.37 -5.07
N PHE A 50 -3.96 -12.14 -6.37
CA PHE A 50 -4.92 -12.90 -7.17
C PHE A 50 -4.57 -14.40 -7.25
N LEU A 51 -3.34 -14.72 -7.63
CA LEU A 51 -2.89 -16.09 -7.84
C LEU A 51 -2.73 -16.85 -6.52
N THR A 52 -2.38 -16.16 -5.43
CA THR A 52 -2.31 -16.81 -4.11
C THR A 52 -3.65 -17.45 -3.75
N GLU A 53 -4.77 -16.73 -3.93
CA GLU A 53 -6.08 -17.33 -3.61
C GLU A 53 -6.53 -18.39 -4.61
N LEU A 54 -6.25 -18.18 -5.90
CA LEU A 54 -6.57 -19.15 -6.93
C LEU A 54 -5.87 -20.51 -6.69
N MET A 55 -4.59 -20.47 -6.33
CA MET A 55 -3.75 -21.65 -6.14
C MET A 55 -3.90 -22.28 -4.75
N LEU A 56 -4.38 -21.55 -3.75
CA LEU A 56 -4.61 -22.09 -2.40
C LEU A 56 -5.98 -22.75 -2.26
N GLN A 57 -7.03 -22.15 -2.83
CA GLN A 57 -8.40 -22.55 -2.52
C GLN A 57 -9.02 -23.50 -3.54
N ARG A 58 -8.56 -23.48 -4.81
CA ARG A 58 -9.28 -24.17 -5.89
C ARG A 58 -8.46 -25.19 -6.66
N PHE A 59 -7.25 -24.85 -7.04
CA PHE A 59 -6.40 -25.81 -7.76
C PHE A 59 -5.44 -26.47 -6.79
N ALA A 60 -5.56 -27.79 -6.62
CA ALA A 60 -4.52 -28.61 -6.01
C ALA A 60 -3.31 -28.70 -6.95
N LEU A 61 -2.69 -27.55 -7.22
CA LEU A 61 -1.46 -27.47 -8.00
C LEU A 61 -0.33 -28.08 -7.21
N ALA A 62 0.51 -28.85 -7.90
CA ALA A 62 1.72 -29.39 -7.33
C ALA A 62 2.58 -28.25 -6.76
N VAL A 63 3.26 -28.52 -5.64
CA VAL A 63 4.02 -27.53 -4.87
C VAL A 63 5.07 -26.82 -5.74
N GLU A 64 5.58 -27.51 -6.75
CA GLU A 64 6.54 -27.03 -7.75
C GLU A 64 5.98 -25.88 -8.59
N TRP A 65 4.72 -25.96 -9.03
CA TRP A 65 4.08 -24.91 -9.82
C TRP A 65 3.81 -23.66 -9.01
N ARG A 66 3.39 -23.84 -7.74
CA ARG A 66 3.24 -22.73 -6.79
C ARG A 66 4.57 -22.03 -6.54
N ALA A 67 5.64 -22.80 -6.35
CA ALA A 67 6.98 -22.27 -6.17
C ALA A 67 7.50 -21.56 -7.44
N ALA A 68 7.31 -22.14 -8.62
CA ALA A 68 7.70 -21.54 -9.89
C ALA A 68 7.03 -20.18 -10.12
N ILE A 69 5.73 -20.08 -9.85
CA ILE A 69 4.95 -18.88 -10.15
C ILE A 69 5.11 -17.81 -9.07
N LEU A 70 4.86 -18.16 -7.81
CA LEU A 70 4.83 -17.17 -6.72
C LEU A 70 6.25 -16.76 -6.29
N VAL A 71 7.15 -17.73 -6.11
CA VAL A 71 8.51 -17.47 -5.63
C VAL A 71 9.45 -17.16 -6.79
N GLY A 72 9.40 -17.96 -7.86
CA GLY A 72 10.22 -17.77 -9.05
C GLY A 72 9.80 -16.54 -9.84
N PHE A 73 8.72 -16.67 -10.61
CA PHE A 73 8.29 -15.66 -11.57
C PHE A 73 7.93 -14.33 -10.91
N LEU A 74 6.94 -14.29 -10.01
CA LEU A 74 6.51 -13.03 -9.39
C LEU A 74 7.59 -12.41 -8.50
N GLY A 75 8.38 -13.24 -7.82
CA GLY A 75 9.54 -12.80 -7.04
C GLY A 75 10.62 -12.13 -7.90
N ALA A 76 10.92 -12.65 -9.10
CA ALA A 76 11.90 -12.05 -10.01
C ALA A 76 11.32 -10.96 -10.93
N TYR A 77 9.99 -10.96 -11.13
CA TYR A 77 9.25 -9.98 -11.91
C TYR A 77 9.13 -8.64 -11.19
N THR A 78 8.94 -8.67 -9.87
CA THR A 78 8.95 -7.49 -9.01
C THR A 78 10.37 -7.21 -8.51
N THR A 79 10.65 -5.97 -8.07
CA THR A 79 11.97 -5.60 -7.58
C THR A 79 11.90 -4.46 -6.55
N PHE A 80 12.34 -4.75 -5.33
CA PHE A 80 12.52 -3.73 -4.30
C PHE A 80 13.89 -3.04 -4.42
N SER A 81 14.93 -3.76 -4.84
CA SER A 81 16.29 -3.21 -4.96
C SER A 81 16.38 -2.13 -6.05
N THR A 82 15.72 -2.34 -7.19
CA THR A 82 15.65 -1.32 -8.25
C THR A 82 14.86 -0.09 -7.79
N PHE A 83 13.73 -0.30 -7.12
CA PHE A 83 12.97 0.80 -6.49
C PHE A 83 13.84 1.63 -5.53
N ALA A 84 14.63 0.96 -4.69
CA ALA A 84 15.49 1.63 -3.70
C ALA A 84 16.57 2.49 -4.37
N ILE A 85 17.30 1.94 -5.35
CA ILE A 85 18.38 2.69 -6.02
C ILE A 85 17.83 3.84 -6.87
N GLU A 86 16.71 3.64 -7.58
CA GLU A 86 16.06 4.72 -8.35
C GLU A 86 15.56 5.83 -7.43
N THR A 87 15.07 5.50 -6.24
CA THR A 87 14.70 6.50 -5.22
C THR A 87 15.91 7.29 -4.74
N LEU A 88 17.04 6.63 -4.47
CA LEU A 88 18.28 7.30 -4.07
C LEU A 88 18.81 8.21 -5.19
N TYR A 89 18.77 7.78 -6.44
CA TYR A 89 19.14 8.62 -7.58
C TYR A 89 18.25 9.86 -7.71
N LEU A 90 16.95 9.76 -7.39
CA LEU A 90 16.07 10.93 -7.34
C LEU A 90 16.47 11.91 -6.21
N PHE A 91 16.91 11.40 -5.06
CA PHE A 91 17.45 12.24 -3.99
C PHE A 91 18.76 12.92 -4.39
N GLU A 92 19.70 12.17 -4.97
CA GLU A 92 20.98 12.69 -5.47
C GLU A 92 20.80 13.75 -6.56
N ALA A 93 19.81 13.57 -7.43
CA ALA A 93 19.44 14.54 -8.46
C ALA A 93 18.69 15.77 -7.91
N GLY A 94 18.54 15.91 -6.59
CA GLY A 94 17.81 17.00 -5.94
C GLY A 94 16.28 16.99 -6.19
N SER A 95 15.76 15.93 -6.81
CA SER A 95 14.35 15.78 -7.17
C SER A 95 13.52 15.22 -6.01
N LEU A 96 13.52 15.93 -4.87
CA LEU A 96 12.90 15.48 -3.61
C LEU A 96 11.44 15.07 -3.78
N LEU A 97 10.64 15.86 -4.51
CA LEU A 97 9.24 15.53 -4.79
C LEU A 97 9.09 14.15 -5.44
N LYS A 98 9.90 13.88 -6.47
CA LYS A 98 9.83 12.62 -7.22
C LYS A 98 10.28 11.45 -6.35
N ALA A 99 11.31 11.64 -5.52
CA ALA A 99 11.76 10.61 -4.58
C ALA A 99 10.65 10.23 -3.60
N PHE A 100 10.01 11.22 -2.96
CA PHE A 100 8.89 10.97 -2.05
C PHE A 100 7.67 10.36 -2.75
N LEU A 101 7.33 10.84 -3.96
CA LEU A 101 6.26 10.24 -4.76
C LEU A 101 6.58 8.78 -5.10
N ASN A 102 7.82 8.45 -5.45
CA ASN A 102 8.19 7.07 -5.75
C ASN A 102 8.00 6.15 -4.54
N ILE A 103 8.43 6.59 -3.35
CA ILE A 103 8.23 5.84 -2.10
C ILE A 103 6.74 5.65 -1.81
N LEU A 104 5.97 6.74 -1.84
CA LEU A 104 4.57 6.71 -1.47
C LEU A 104 3.74 5.89 -2.47
N LEU A 105 3.88 6.17 -3.76
CA LEU A 105 3.14 5.46 -4.81
C LEU A 105 3.52 3.98 -4.86
N SER A 106 4.82 3.64 -4.81
CA SER A 106 5.23 2.23 -4.84
C SER A 106 4.67 1.47 -3.65
N THR A 107 4.72 2.03 -2.44
CA THR A 107 4.23 1.35 -1.24
C THR A 107 2.70 1.23 -1.24
N VAL A 108 1.99 2.34 -1.43
CA VAL A 108 0.52 2.36 -1.35
C VAL A 108 -0.10 1.57 -2.50
N LEU A 109 0.34 1.79 -3.74
CA LEU A 109 -0.26 1.12 -4.89
C LEU A 109 0.04 -0.39 -4.89
N CYS A 110 1.22 -0.84 -4.46
CA CYS A 110 1.48 -2.28 -4.38
C CYS A 110 0.61 -2.96 -3.33
N LEU A 111 0.44 -2.35 -2.15
CA LEU A 111 -0.44 -2.88 -1.10
C LEU A 111 -1.90 -2.92 -1.56
N VAL A 112 -2.41 -1.84 -2.14
CA VAL A 112 -3.78 -1.78 -2.68
C VAL A 112 -3.96 -2.79 -3.81
N ALA A 113 -3.00 -2.90 -4.73
CA ALA A 113 -3.05 -3.84 -5.84
C ALA A 113 -3.09 -5.29 -5.35
N CYS A 114 -2.24 -5.66 -4.40
CA CYS A 114 -2.27 -6.99 -3.77
C CYS A 114 -3.62 -7.28 -3.11
N TRP A 115 -4.14 -6.32 -2.35
CA TRP A 115 -5.46 -6.45 -1.71
C TRP A 115 -6.60 -6.62 -2.70
N VAL A 116 -6.61 -5.82 -3.79
CA VAL A 116 -7.58 -5.95 -4.88
C VAL A 116 -7.45 -7.32 -5.55
N GLY A 117 -6.24 -7.80 -5.79
CA GLY A 117 -5.99 -9.15 -6.32
C GLY A 117 -6.60 -10.24 -5.43
N LEU A 118 -6.37 -10.18 -4.11
CA LEU A 118 -6.95 -11.12 -3.14
C LEU A 118 -8.48 -11.10 -3.18
N ILE A 119 -9.10 -9.92 -3.14
CA ILE A 119 -10.57 -9.79 -3.21
C ILE A 119 -11.08 -10.40 -4.50
N TRP A 120 -10.47 -10.04 -5.63
CA TRP A 120 -10.97 -10.46 -6.92
C TRP A 120 -10.85 -11.97 -7.11
N GLY A 121 -9.73 -12.56 -6.68
CA GLY A 121 -9.55 -14.01 -6.62
C GLY A 121 -10.64 -14.69 -5.80
N ARG A 122 -10.97 -14.15 -4.61
CA ARG A 122 -12.05 -14.71 -3.78
C ARG A 122 -13.43 -14.60 -4.43
N THR A 123 -13.75 -13.47 -5.07
CA THR A 123 -15.08 -13.25 -5.68
C THR A 123 -15.37 -14.14 -6.87
N LEU A 124 -14.35 -14.45 -7.68
CA LEU A 124 -14.51 -15.27 -8.88
C LEU A 124 -14.70 -16.76 -8.57
N PHE A 125 -14.29 -17.20 -7.38
CA PHE A 125 -14.18 -18.61 -7.04
C PHE A 125 -14.87 -18.98 -5.72
N ALA A 126 -16.05 -18.44 -5.43
CA ALA A 126 -16.90 -18.89 -4.32
C ALA A 126 -18.29 -19.31 -4.85
N ASP A 127 -18.62 -20.62 -4.77
CA ASP A 127 -19.92 -21.19 -5.20
C ASP A 127 -21.05 -20.98 -4.18
N ALA A 128 -20.77 -20.22 -3.14
CA ALA A 128 -21.81 -19.58 -2.36
C ALA A 128 -21.34 -18.18 -2.06
N LEU A 129 -22.23 -17.22 -2.30
CA LEU A 129 -22.26 -15.98 -1.56
C LEU A 129 -22.37 -16.35 -0.07
N TYR A 130 -21.23 -16.66 0.55
CA TYR A 130 -21.14 -17.05 1.95
C TYR A 130 -20.93 -15.78 2.83
N PRO A 131 -21.26 -15.86 4.13
CA PRO A 131 -21.38 -14.75 5.09
C PRO A 131 -20.15 -13.85 5.30
N TRP A 132 -18.98 -14.20 4.77
CA TRP A 132 -17.75 -13.39 4.92
C TRP A 132 -17.74 -12.12 4.06
N LEU A 133 -18.66 -11.97 3.11
CA LEU A 133 -18.98 -10.65 2.53
C LEU A 133 -19.52 -9.67 3.61
N GLY A 134 -19.75 -10.16 4.84
CA GLY A 134 -19.97 -9.37 6.07
C GLY A 134 -18.75 -9.13 6.98
N HIS A 135 -17.57 -9.74 6.78
CA HIS A 135 -16.42 -9.60 7.70
C HIS A 135 -15.03 -9.54 7.04
N GLY A 136 -14.88 -8.88 5.89
CA GLY A 136 -13.57 -8.76 5.20
C GLY A 136 -13.14 -7.38 4.68
N LEU A 137 -14.04 -6.37 4.68
CA LEU A 137 -13.74 -5.00 4.21
C LEU A 137 -13.11 -4.09 5.28
N ARG A 138 -12.99 -4.54 6.53
CA ARG A 138 -12.76 -3.64 7.68
C ARG A 138 -11.30 -3.20 7.84
N TYR A 139 -10.30 -3.98 7.41
CA TYR A 139 -8.92 -3.48 7.28
C TYR A 139 -8.75 -2.52 6.09
N GLY A 140 -9.59 -2.68 5.05
CA GLY A 140 -9.73 -1.69 3.98
C GLY A 140 -10.26 -0.35 4.50
N GLU A 141 -11.20 -0.38 5.45
CA GLU A 141 -11.66 0.83 6.16
C GLU A 141 -10.54 1.47 6.99
N MET A 142 -9.67 0.69 7.64
CA MET A 142 -8.50 1.23 8.35
C MET A 142 -7.52 1.89 7.38
N ALA A 143 -7.18 1.22 6.27
CA ALA A 143 -6.30 1.79 5.24
C ALA A 143 -6.90 3.04 4.60
N LEU A 144 -8.21 3.03 4.30
CA LEU A 144 -8.95 4.18 3.78
C LEU A 144 -9.00 5.32 4.80
N ALA A 145 -9.21 5.02 6.08
CA ALA A 145 -9.21 6.01 7.16
C ALA A 145 -7.83 6.66 7.32
N LEU A 146 -6.74 5.88 7.21
CA LEU A 146 -5.38 6.41 7.22
C LEU A 146 -5.10 7.26 5.97
N LEU A 147 -5.48 6.82 4.77
CA LEU A 147 -5.33 7.62 3.55
C LEU A 147 -6.13 8.93 3.62
N LEU A 148 -7.38 8.89 4.10
CA LEU A 148 -8.20 10.08 4.32
C LEU A 148 -7.56 11.00 5.37
N ALA A 149 -7.03 10.45 6.46
CA ALA A 149 -6.33 11.22 7.48
C ALA A 149 -5.10 11.95 6.91
N LEU A 150 -4.34 11.28 6.04
CA LEU A 150 -3.20 11.87 5.33
C LEU A 150 -3.65 13.06 4.49
N LEU A 151 -4.68 12.86 3.65
CA LEU A 151 -5.22 13.90 2.76
C LEU A 151 -5.79 15.08 3.54
N ILE A 152 -6.58 14.81 4.59
CA ILE A 152 -7.17 15.86 5.44
C ILE A 152 -6.06 16.62 6.16
N ALA A 153 -5.04 15.94 6.70
CA ALA A 153 -3.91 16.62 7.35
C ALA A 153 -3.14 17.51 6.36
N THR A 154 -2.89 17.04 5.14
CA THR A 154 -2.26 17.84 4.08
C THR A 154 -3.10 19.06 3.69
N ALA A 155 -4.41 18.89 3.50
CA ALA A 155 -5.32 19.98 3.16
C ALA A 155 -5.47 20.99 4.30
N THR A 156 -5.57 20.52 5.54
CA THR A 156 -5.66 21.35 6.74
C THR A 156 -4.40 22.19 6.91
N GLU A 157 -3.22 21.60 6.72
CA GLU A 157 -1.97 22.37 6.77
C GLU A 157 -1.96 23.50 5.74
N TRP A 158 -2.32 23.17 4.51
CA TRP A 158 -2.35 24.12 3.40
C TRP A 158 -3.34 25.27 3.66
N LEU A 159 -4.51 24.99 4.26
CA LEU A 159 -5.49 26.01 4.65
C LEU A 159 -5.00 26.86 5.84
N LEU A 160 -4.45 26.24 6.88
CA LEU A 160 -4.01 26.94 8.08
C LEU A 160 -2.84 27.89 7.80
N GLN A 161 -1.97 27.53 6.85
CA GLN A 161 -0.91 28.43 6.41
C GLN A 161 -1.42 29.68 5.68
N ARG A 162 -2.60 29.62 5.05
CA ARG A 162 -3.24 30.80 4.44
C ARG A 162 -3.92 31.70 5.48
N GLY A 163 -4.32 31.16 6.62
CA GLY A 163 -5.12 31.86 7.63
C GLY A 163 -4.36 32.58 8.73
N ALA A 164 -3.02 32.67 8.67
CA ALA A 164 -2.19 33.34 9.69
C ALA A 164 -2.45 32.87 11.14
N TYR A 165 -2.78 31.58 11.33
CA TYR A 165 -3.01 31.01 12.64
C TYR A 165 -1.71 30.82 13.43
N SER A 166 -1.75 31.04 14.75
CA SER A 166 -0.61 30.81 15.64
C SER A 166 -0.27 29.31 15.76
N ALA A 167 0.94 29.01 16.21
CA ALA A 167 1.42 27.62 16.32
C ALA A 167 0.57 26.78 17.29
N GLU A 168 0.09 27.40 18.36
CA GLU A 168 -0.75 26.78 19.38
C GLU A 168 -2.10 26.34 18.79
N TRP A 169 -2.74 27.21 17.99
CA TRP A 169 -3.99 26.90 17.32
C TRP A 169 -3.83 25.80 16.28
N ARG A 170 -2.74 25.81 15.51
CA ARG A 170 -2.43 24.74 14.55
C ARG A 170 -2.27 23.39 15.26
N ALA A 171 -1.51 23.35 16.35
CA ALA A 171 -1.31 22.15 17.15
C ALA A 171 -2.65 21.64 17.73
N ALA A 172 -3.46 22.54 18.30
CA ALA A 172 -4.77 22.19 18.85
C ALA A 172 -5.69 21.56 17.79
N ILE A 173 -5.74 22.15 16.59
CA ILE A 173 -6.54 21.62 15.48
C ILE A 173 -6.09 20.21 15.12
N TYR A 174 -4.78 19.96 14.97
CA TYR A 174 -4.28 18.62 14.65
C TYR A 174 -4.58 17.58 15.73
N VAL A 175 -4.39 17.92 17.00
CA VAL A 175 -4.67 17.02 18.12
C VAL A 175 -6.15 16.63 18.13
N VAL A 176 -7.06 17.60 17.92
CA VAL A 176 -8.51 17.35 17.88
C VAL A 176 -8.88 16.49 16.68
N LEU A 177 -8.36 16.80 15.50
CA LEU A 177 -8.65 16.08 14.26
C LEU A 177 -8.18 14.61 14.34
N LEU A 178 -6.98 14.40 14.89
CA LEU A 178 -6.39 13.09 15.09
C LEU A 178 -7.12 12.27 16.14
N GLY A 179 -7.50 12.90 17.26
CA GLY A 179 -8.30 12.29 18.30
C GLY A 179 -9.65 11.80 17.76
N LEU A 180 -10.36 12.66 17.04
CA LEU A 180 -11.66 12.32 16.44
C LEU A 180 -11.53 11.18 15.43
N LEU A 181 -10.58 11.26 14.50
CA LEU A 181 -10.41 10.24 13.48
C LEU A 181 -10.01 8.88 14.06
N THR A 182 -9.12 8.86 15.05
CA THR A 182 -8.70 7.64 15.75
C THR A 182 -9.85 7.01 16.51
N VAL A 183 -10.63 7.80 17.25
CA VAL A 183 -11.78 7.31 18.01
C VAL A 183 -12.85 6.76 17.08
N VAL A 184 -13.22 7.50 16.02
CA VAL A 184 -14.26 7.07 15.08
C VAL A 184 -13.85 5.81 14.31
N SER A 185 -12.62 5.75 13.81
CA SER A 185 -12.12 4.56 13.09
C SER A 185 -12.00 3.35 14.01
N THR A 186 -11.49 3.50 15.24
CA THR A 186 -11.40 2.40 16.21
C THR A 186 -12.79 1.91 16.64
N LEU A 187 -13.74 2.81 16.88
CA LEU A 187 -15.11 2.44 17.23
C LEU A 187 -15.79 1.70 16.07
N ARG A 188 -15.62 2.16 14.83
CA ARG A 188 -16.16 1.45 13.67
C ARG A 188 -15.56 0.06 13.48
N LEU A 189 -14.25 -0.09 13.65
CA LEU A 189 -13.57 -1.39 13.59
C LEU A 189 -14.09 -2.32 14.70
N THR A 190 -14.21 -1.79 15.92
CA THR A 190 -14.63 -2.55 17.11
C THR A 190 -16.08 -3.00 17.02
N LEU A 191 -17.00 -2.07 16.74
CA LEU A 191 -18.43 -2.37 16.56
C LEU A 191 -18.68 -3.23 15.33
N GLY A 192 -17.69 -3.28 14.43
CA GLY A 192 -17.72 -4.04 13.21
C GLY A 192 -17.24 -5.49 13.31
N LEU A 193 -16.58 -5.90 14.37
CA LEU A 193 -15.99 -7.24 14.48
C LEU A 193 -16.74 -8.08 15.54
N PRO A 194 -18.01 -8.48 15.31
CA PRO A 194 -18.77 -9.32 16.23
C PRO A 194 -18.18 -10.73 16.39
N GLU A 195 -17.43 -11.21 15.40
CA GLU A 195 -16.74 -12.52 15.42
C GLU A 195 -15.47 -12.49 16.27
N ILE A 196 -14.84 -11.33 16.40
CA ILE A 196 -13.71 -11.14 17.31
C ILE A 196 -14.29 -10.52 18.57
N ARG A 197 -14.71 -11.37 19.53
CA ARG A 197 -14.85 -10.93 20.92
C ARG A 197 -13.45 -10.56 21.42
N LEU A 198 -12.93 -9.41 21.00
CA LEU A 198 -11.69 -8.86 21.49
C LEU A 198 -11.90 -8.69 23.00
N GLU A 199 -11.14 -9.45 23.78
CA GLU A 199 -11.00 -9.18 25.20
C GLU A 199 -10.54 -7.74 25.38
N PHE A 200 -10.76 -7.15 26.57
CA PHE A 200 -10.43 -5.75 26.85
C PHE A 200 -9.01 -5.36 26.38
N GLN A 201 -8.03 -6.24 26.53
CA GLN A 201 -6.67 -6.03 26.05
C GLN A 201 -6.56 -5.95 24.53
N GLY A 202 -7.30 -6.78 23.78
CA GLY A 202 -7.31 -6.75 22.31
C GLY A 202 -7.92 -5.45 21.76
N LEU A 203 -8.96 -4.92 22.42
CA LEU A 203 -9.53 -3.61 22.09
C LEU A 203 -8.53 -2.48 22.34
N LEU A 204 -7.82 -2.54 23.47
CA LEU A 204 -6.80 -1.58 23.82
C LEU A 204 -5.63 -1.61 22.83
N SER A 205 -5.16 -2.81 22.45
CA SER A 205 -4.11 -2.97 21.44
C SER A 205 -4.53 -2.41 20.07
N LEU A 206 -5.76 -2.67 19.64
CA LEU A 206 -6.30 -2.11 18.39
C LEU A 206 -6.33 -0.58 18.43
N PHE A 207 -6.80 0.01 19.53
CA PHE A 207 -6.80 1.46 19.72
C PHE A 207 -5.38 2.03 19.68
N VAL A 208 -4.43 1.43 20.40
CA VAL A 208 -3.03 1.89 20.44
C VAL A 208 -2.39 1.85 19.07
N VAL A 209 -2.52 0.73 18.35
CA VAL A 209 -1.94 0.59 17.01
C VAL A 209 -2.56 1.60 16.04
N ASN A 210 -3.89 1.74 16.06
CA ASN A 210 -4.59 2.69 15.19
C ASN A 210 -4.22 4.15 15.51
N ALA A 211 -4.08 4.49 16.80
CA ALA A 211 -3.63 5.81 17.25
C ALA A 211 -2.20 6.12 16.77
N MET A 212 -1.27 5.18 16.93
CA MET A 212 0.12 5.36 16.49
C MET A 212 0.22 5.54 14.96
N LEU A 213 -0.52 4.73 14.20
CA LEU A 213 -0.60 4.87 12.75
C LEU A 213 -1.22 6.21 12.35
N GLY A 214 -2.28 6.64 13.03
CA GLY A 214 -2.90 7.96 12.85
C GLY A 214 -1.91 9.10 13.09
N VAL A 215 -1.16 9.07 14.21
CA VAL A 215 -0.11 10.06 14.55
C VAL A 215 0.95 10.15 13.45
N ALA A 216 1.50 9.02 13.03
CA ALA A 216 2.50 8.99 11.97
C ALA A 216 1.95 9.59 10.66
N THR A 217 0.70 9.25 10.33
CA THR A 217 0.03 9.69 9.11
C THR A 217 -0.23 11.19 9.09
N VAL A 218 -0.75 11.76 10.18
CA VAL A 218 -1.01 13.20 10.28
C VAL A 218 0.30 13.99 10.31
N TRP A 219 1.33 13.48 11.00
CA TRP A 219 2.67 14.09 10.98
C TRP A 219 3.22 14.13 9.55
N LEU A 220 3.16 13.04 8.80
CA LEU A 220 3.55 13.00 7.39
C LEU A 220 2.72 13.95 6.53
N GLY A 221 1.39 13.95 6.71
CA GLY A 221 0.47 14.81 5.96
C GLY A 221 0.72 16.29 6.17
N SER A 222 1.01 16.71 7.41
CA SER A 222 1.38 18.09 7.73
C SER A 222 2.74 18.48 7.14
N ARG A 223 3.74 17.59 7.14
CA ARG A 223 5.02 17.84 6.47
C ARG A 223 4.85 18.01 4.97
N LEU A 224 4.02 17.17 4.35
CA LEU A 224 3.69 17.26 2.93
C LEU A 224 2.97 18.56 2.59
N GLY A 225 1.99 18.96 3.41
CA GLY A 225 1.27 20.23 3.23
C GLY A 225 2.18 21.45 3.37
N ASN A 226 3.08 21.44 4.36
CA ASN A 226 4.09 22.49 4.52
C ASN A 226 5.00 22.61 3.31
N TRP A 227 5.46 21.46 2.79
CA TRP A 227 6.33 21.40 1.63
C TRP A 227 5.62 21.90 0.36
N LEU A 228 4.34 21.59 0.17
CA LEU A 228 3.52 22.09 -0.95
C LEU A 228 3.35 23.61 -0.94
N TRP A 229 3.36 24.26 0.22
CA TRP A 229 3.25 25.71 0.34
C TRP A 229 4.53 26.47 -0.03
N GLN A 230 5.70 25.83 0.13
CA GLN A 230 6.96 26.45 -0.28
C GLN A 230 7.05 26.65 -1.81
N TRP A 231 6.20 25.96 -2.57
CA TRP A 231 5.98 26.24 -3.99
C TRP A 231 5.02 27.42 -4.15
N LYS A 232 5.56 28.64 -4.16
CA LYS A 232 4.92 29.80 -4.79
C LYS A 232 5.41 29.91 -6.24
N PRO A 233 4.54 30.05 -7.26
CA PRO A 233 4.93 30.69 -8.51
C PRO A 233 5.25 32.18 -8.28
#